data_AF-A0A6B2FY23-F1
#
_entry.id   AF-A0A6B2FY23-F1
#
_cell.length_a   1.000
_cell.length_b   1.000
_cell.length_c   1.000
_cell.angle_alpha   90.00
_cell.angle_beta   90.00
_cell.angle_gamma   90.00
#
_symmetry.space_group_name_H-M   'P 1'
#
loop_
_entity.id
_entity.type
_entity.pdbx_description
1 polymer ?
#
loop_
_entity_poly.entity_id
_entity_poly.type
_entity_poly.pdbx_seq_one_letter_code
_entity_poly.pdbx_strand_id
1 'polypeptide(L)'
;MSVVSIYTSEDQYIDLGLMVDATVSFDGIASIHHSLNDSRVLRQIVKTCCVCNNAQVGHDNTLVGQSTDCALLSLGIKCGYFPETLSIKRLGETPFSSETKWMSVQVEDPEFSHPIHYIKGAPEIILSKCTTYMNQNQLFSIKDDFLFRFHSKISNFSSNGFRTLAVAYGDSSGDYIFLGLVMLADPIRPDIAKTLANFRSLGVECKILTGDSKETACSVAQSVVITDFLLKSVSGDQLRSASKLEMNKMISEAHLFYRITPVDKINIVKSLRKQGHVVAMAGDGVNDAIALRAAHVGISMGKFASDACKEAADVVLTDDNIKSLIWAVREGKTIFKNIQNFVRFQISSYCFGFTLS
;
A
#
# COMPACT_ATOMS: atom_id res chain seq x y z
N MET A 1 -3.18 1.00 3.78
CA MET A 1 -1.97 1.48 4.50
C MET A 1 -2.19 1.42 5.99
N SER A 2 -1.22 0.83 6.70
CA SER A 2 -1.21 0.58 8.15
C SER A 2 0.18 0.87 8.69
N VAL A 3 0.29 1.36 9.94
CA VAL A 3 1.58 1.46 10.61
C VAL A 3 1.95 0.08 11.14
N VAL A 4 3.11 -0.43 10.72
CA VAL A 4 3.54 -1.80 11.04
C VAL A 4 4.66 -1.84 12.06
N SER A 5 5.50 -0.81 12.11
CA SER A 5 6.58 -0.73 13.10
C SER A 5 7.03 0.70 13.35
N ILE A 6 7.70 0.90 14.48
CA ILE A 6 8.31 2.16 14.89
C ILE A 6 9.78 1.89 15.22
N TYR A 7 10.67 2.78 14.78
CA TYR A 7 12.08 2.76 15.14
C TYR A 7 12.43 4.07 15.85
N THR A 8 12.70 4.02 17.14
CA THR A 8 12.95 5.23 17.94
C THR A 8 14.38 5.75 17.75
N SER A 9 14.62 7.01 18.12
CA SER A 9 15.95 7.60 18.22
C SER A 9 16.88 6.90 19.21
N GLU A 10 16.33 6.05 20.09
CA GLU A 10 17.04 5.21 21.08
C GLU A 10 17.42 3.82 20.54
N ASP A 11 17.29 3.61 19.22
CA ASP A 11 17.52 2.32 18.55
C ASP A 11 16.61 1.18 18.99
N GLN A 12 15.44 1.53 19.53
CA GLN A 12 14.42 0.54 19.83
C GLN A 12 13.58 0.30 18.57
N TYR A 13 13.57 -0.95 18.12
CA TYR A 13 12.66 -1.42 17.09
C TYR A 13 11.43 -2.03 17.74
N ILE A 14 10.26 -1.46 17.46
CA ILE A 14 8.98 -1.92 17.97
C ILE A 14 8.18 -2.43 16.78
N ASP A 15 7.99 -3.74 16.74
CA ASP A 15 7.07 -4.37 15.79
C ASP A 15 5.65 -4.30 16.34
N LEU A 16 4.79 -3.59 15.62
CA LEU A 16 3.36 -3.46 15.95
C LEU A 16 2.54 -4.53 15.21
N GLY A 17 3.16 -5.26 14.26
CA GLY A 17 2.48 -6.16 13.35
C GLY A 17 1.45 -5.47 12.46
N LEU A 18 0.63 -6.26 11.77
CA LEU A 18 -0.54 -5.77 11.02
C LEU A 18 -1.72 -5.40 11.95
N MET A 19 -1.50 -5.23 13.26
CA MET A 19 -2.57 -4.98 14.23
C MET A 19 -3.18 -3.58 14.12
N VAL A 20 -2.59 -2.67 13.32
CA VAL A 20 -3.06 -1.30 13.12
C VAL A 20 -3.71 -1.14 11.74
N ASP A 21 -4.77 -1.90 11.47
CA ASP A 21 -5.62 -1.63 10.31
C ASP A 21 -6.19 -0.20 10.36
N ALA A 22 -6.53 0.37 9.20
CA ALA A 22 -7.14 1.69 9.06
C ALA A 22 -8.60 1.77 9.60
N THR A 23 -9.00 0.81 10.42
CA THR A 23 -10.27 0.78 11.15
C THR A 23 -10.04 1.22 12.58
N VAL A 24 -11.01 1.95 13.14
CA VAL A 24 -11.07 2.27 14.58
C VAL A 24 -11.51 1.02 15.32
N SER A 25 -10.62 0.03 15.40
CA SER A 25 -10.80 -1.22 16.15
C SER A 25 -9.81 -1.27 17.30
N PHE A 26 -10.31 -1.64 18.47
CA PHE A 26 -9.56 -1.73 19.73
C PHE A 26 -8.87 -3.10 19.93
N ASP A 27 -8.77 -3.93 18.90
CA ASP A 27 -8.17 -5.27 19.04
C ASP A 27 -6.64 -5.22 18.84
N GLY A 28 -5.87 -5.65 19.85
CA GLY A 28 -4.39 -5.74 19.83
C GLY A 28 -3.64 -4.92 20.91
N ILE A 29 -4.37 -4.31 21.85
CA ILE A 29 -3.94 -3.23 22.77
C ILE A 29 -2.87 -3.60 23.82
N ALA A 30 -2.74 -4.87 24.23
CA ALA A 30 -2.07 -5.18 25.50
C ALA A 30 -0.54 -4.95 25.55
N SER A 31 0.19 -5.08 24.43
CA SER A 31 1.66 -4.94 24.42
C SER A 31 2.13 -3.49 24.25
N ILE A 32 1.40 -2.69 23.46
CA ILE A 32 1.79 -1.30 23.12
C ILE A 32 1.57 -0.37 24.32
N HIS A 33 0.48 -0.57 25.08
CA HIS A 33 0.20 0.24 26.26
C HIS A 33 1.26 0.11 27.37
N HIS A 34 1.90 -1.05 27.50
CA HIS A 34 2.98 -1.23 28.48
C HIS A 34 4.24 -0.45 28.06
N SER A 35 4.65 -0.53 26.79
CA SER A 35 5.87 0.16 26.33
C SER A 35 5.70 1.69 26.20
N LEU A 36 4.48 2.18 25.96
CA LEU A 36 4.14 3.61 25.96
C LEU A 36 4.29 4.29 27.33
N ASN A 37 4.11 3.52 28.41
CA ASN A 37 4.33 4.02 29.75
C ASN A 37 5.83 4.09 30.10
N ASP A 38 6.64 3.24 29.47
CA ASP A 38 8.07 3.12 29.77
C ASP A 38 8.95 4.07 28.93
N SER A 39 8.54 4.46 27.71
CA SER A 39 9.34 5.35 26.83
C SER A 39 8.64 6.67 26.48
N ARG A 40 9.25 7.79 26.92
CA ARG A 40 8.82 9.16 26.54
C ARG A 40 8.97 9.41 25.04
N VAL A 41 10.00 8.84 24.39
CA VAL A 41 10.23 9.00 22.94
C VAL A 41 9.07 8.41 22.18
N LEU A 42 8.66 7.18 22.52
CA LEU A 42 7.54 6.51 21.87
C LEU A 42 6.23 7.30 22.04
N ARG A 43 5.96 7.79 23.25
CA ARG A 43 4.83 8.67 23.52
C ARG A 43 4.82 9.90 22.61
N GLN A 44 5.97 10.56 22.47
CA GLN A 44 6.07 11.75 21.64
C GLN A 44 5.93 11.43 20.14
N ILE A 45 6.41 10.28 19.67
CA ILE A 45 6.19 9.80 18.29
C ILE A 45 4.68 9.68 18.04
N VAL A 46 3.97 8.93 18.89
CA VAL A 46 2.52 8.70 18.74
C VAL A 46 1.75 10.02 18.80
N LYS A 47 2.08 10.89 19.76
CA LYS A 47 1.47 12.23 19.89
C LYS A 47 1.70 13.08 18.63
N THR A 48 2.92 13.08 18.09
CA THR A 48 3.26 13.76 16.83
C THR A 48 2.43 13.22 15.66
N CYS A 49 2.26 11.90 15.57
CA CYS A 49 1.45 11.23 14.54
C CYS A 49 -0.04 11.57 14.63
N CYS A 50 -0.59 11.78 15.82
CA CYS A 50 -1.98 12.23 16.03
C CYS A 50 -2.17 13.69 15.67
N VAL A 51 -1.27 14.57 16.14
CA VAL A 51 -1.48 16.02 16.12
C VAL A 51 -1.08 16.63 14.77
N CYS A 52 0.05 16.18 14.21
CA CYS A 52 0.50 16.60 12.87
C CYS A 52 -0.24 15.78 11.81
N ASN A 53 -1.57 15.84 11.78
CA ASN A 53 -2.42 14.97 10.97
C ASN A 53 -3.71 15.69 10.56
N ASN A 54 -4.15 15.49 9.32
CA ASN A 54 -5.38 16.08 8.79
C ASN A 54 -6.49 15.03 8.58
N ALA A 55 -6.27 13.76 8.92
CA ALA A 55 -7.33 12.77 8.98
C ALA A 55 -8.29 13.05 10.14
N GLN A 56 -9.55 12.66 9.96
CA GLN A 56 -10.63 12.82 10.94
C GLN A 56 -11.35 11.48 11.13
N VAL A 57 -11.95 11.31 12.31
CA VAL A 57 -12.85 10.19 12.59
C VAL A 57 -14.26 10.62 12.17
N GLY A 58 -14.81 9.95 11.16
CA GLY A 58 -16.19 10.15 10.73
C GLY A 58 -17.20 9.55 11.71
N HIS A 59 -18.48 9.89 11.54
CA HIS A 59 -19.57 9.46 12.43
C HIS A 59 -19.73 7.93 12.55
N ASP A 60 -19.31 7.17 11.53
CA ASP A 60 -19.42 5.71 11.49
C ASP A 60 -18.13 5.01 12.00
N ASN A 61 -17.29 5.70 12.78
CA ASN A 61 -15.96 5.23 13.20
C ASN A 61 -15.02 4.90 12.02
N THR A 62 -15.26 5.52 10.86
CA THR A 62 -14.41 5.40 9.68
C THR A 62 -13.41 6.55 9.62
N LEU A 63 -12.16 6.28 9.27
CA LEU A 63 -11.14 7.32 9.13
C LEU A 63 -11.23 7.97 7.76
N VAL A 64 -11.41 9.28 7.74
CA VAL A 64 -11.53 10.10 6.53
C VAL A 64 -10.28 10.95 6.38
N GLY A 65 -9.59 10.83 5.24
CA GLY A 65 -8.35 11.55 4.97
C GLY A 65 -7.46 10.80 3.98
N GLN A 66 -6.22 11.27 3.82
CA GLN A 66 -5.23 10.52 3.03
C GLN A 66 -4.85 9.22 3.74
N SER A 67 -4.54 8.17 2.98
CA SER A 67 -4.23 6.84 3.51
C SER A 67 -3.12 6.83 4.57
N THR A 68 -2.08 7.64 4.36
CA THR A 68 -0.96 7.83 5.32
C THR A 68 -1.45 8.46 6.63
N ASP A 69 -2.28 9.50 6.52
CA ASP A 69 -2.81 10.25 7.65
C ASP A 69 -3.77 9.39 8.48
N CYS A 70 -4.65 8.64 7.81
CA CYS A 70 -5.52 7.66 8.47
C CYS A 70 -4.71 6.58 9.19
N ALA A 71 -3.63 6.06 8.60
CA ALA A 71 -2.78 5.07 9.25
C ALA A 71 -2.10 5.61 10.53
N LEU A 72 -1.57 6.83 10.47
CA LEU A 72 -0.93 7.50 11.61
C LEU A 72 -1.94 7.85 12.71
N LEU A 73 -3.16 8.25 12.33
CA LEU A 73 -4.24 8.54 13.30
C LEU A 73 -4.75 7.24 13.95
N SER A 74 -4.88 6.15 13.18
CA SER A 74 -5.24 4.83 13.70
C SER A 74 -4.25 4.36 14.77
N LEU A 75 -2.93 4.51 14.52
CA LEU A 75 -1.89 4.23 15.52
C LEU A 75 -2.16 5.01 16.82
N GLY A 76 -2.39 6.30 16.69
CA GLY A 76 -2.75 7.21 17.77
C GLY A 76 -3.90 6.72 18.64
N ILE A 77 -5.04 6.48 18.01
CA ILE A 77 -6.27 6.04 18.65
C ILE A 77 -6.06 4.69 19.37
N LYS A 78 -5.39 3.73 18.72
CA LYS A 78 -5.09 2.43 19.33
C LYS A 78 -4.12 2.51 20.52
N CYS A 79 -3.33 3.58 20.60
CA CYS A 79 -2.48 3.88 21.75
C CYS A 79 -3.20 4.68 22.86
N GLY A 80 -4.49 4.99 22.68
CA GLY A 80 -5.28 5.81 23.61
C GLY A 80 -5.13 7.32 23.42
N TYR A 81 -4.49 7.78 22.35
CA TYR A 81 -4.34 9.20 22.02
C TYR A 81 -5.45 9.64 21.07
N PHE A 82 -6.54 10.18 21.61
CA PHE A 82 -7.61 10.77 20.82
C PHE A 82 -7.40 12.28 20.65
N PRO A 83 -7.46 12.83 19.43
CA PRO A 83 -7.31 14.26 19.19
C PRO A 83 -8.20 15.14 20.09
N GLU A 84 -9.42 14.69 20.36
CA GLU A 84 -10.40 15.41 21.19
C GLU A 84 -10.05 15.42 22.68
N THR A 85 -9.37 14.38 23.16
CA THR A 85 -8.96 14.25 24.57
C THR A 85 -7.62 14.92 24.84
N LEU A 86 -6.83 15.15 23.80
CA LEU A 86 -5.57 15.86 23.91
C LEU A 86 -5.88 17.33 24.13
N SER A 87 -5.45 17.89 25.27
CA SER A 87 -5.56 19.32 25.57
C SER A 87 -4.57 20.16 24.75
N ILE A 88 -4.39 19.83 23.46
CA ILE A 88 -3.43 20.43 22.54
C ILE A 88 -4.20 21.27 21.54
N LYS A 89 -3.88 22.56 21.46
CA LYS A 89 -4.55 23.49 20.54
C LYS A 89 -3.68 23.73 19.32
N ARG A 90 -4.20 23.45 18.12
CA ARG A 90 -3.52 23.79 16.86
C ARG A 90 -3.62 25.29 16.60
N LEU A 91 -2.46 25.95 16.46
CA LEU A 91 -2.35 27.38 16.18
C LEU A 91 -2.20 27.67 14.68
N GLY A 92 -1.52 26.78 13.96
CA GLY A 92 -1.27 26.94 12.53
C GLY A 92 -0.75 25.64 11.91
N GLU A 93 -0.77 25.57 10.58
CA GLU A 93 -0.24 24.43 9.85
C GLU A 93 0.56 24.88 8.63
N THR A 94 1.62 24.12 8.33
CA THR A 94 2.26 24.10 7.03
C THR A 94 1.88 22.80 6.35
N PRO A 95 1.00 22.82 5.33
CA PRO A 95 0.49 21.60 4.71
C PRO A 95 1.59 20.85 3.95
N PHE A 96 1.39 19.56 3.77
CA PHE A 96 2.29 18.75 2.96
C PHE A 96 2.32 19.24 1.51
N SER A 97 3.53 19.47 0.98
CA SER A 97 3.76 19.69 -0.46
C SER A 97 4.68 18.60 -1.00
N SER A 98 4.40 18.12 -2.22
CA SER A 98 5.26 17.15 -2.91
C SER A 98 6.66 17.69 -3.21
N GLU A 99 6.81 19.01 -3.31
CA GLU A 99 8.09 19.68 -3.53
C GLU A 99 8.93 19.69 -2.24
N THR A 100 8.31 20.02 -1.11
CA THR A 100 9.01 20.12 0.18
C THR A 100 9.13 18.77 0.87
N LYS A 101 8.17 17.85 0.66
CA LYS A 101 8.08 16.50 1.24
C LYS A 101 7.98 16.44 2.77
N TRP A 102 7.48 17.50 3.40
CA TRP A 102 7.20 17.53 4.85
C TRP A 102 5.93 18.33 5.15
N MET A 103 5.39 18.12 6.35
CA MET A 103 4.23 18.81 6.93
C MET A 103 4.58 19.20 8.37
N SER A 104 4.14 20.37 8.83
CA SER A 104 4.18 20.71 10.26
C SER A 104 2.87 21.30 10.76
N VAL A 105 2.69 21.20 12.07
CA VAL A 105 1.60 21.84 12.80
C VAL A 105 2.19 22.53 14.02
N GLN A 106 1.88 23.81 14.16
CA GLN A 106 2.20 24.58 15.36
C GLN A 106 1.10 24.36 16.40
N VAL A 107 1.48 24.06 17.64
CA VAL A 107 0.55 23.77 18.72
C VAL A 107 0.92 24.43 20.04
N GLU A 108 -0.10 24.73 20.84
CA GLU A 108 0.01 24.91 22.29
C GLU A 108 -0.20 23.54 22.93
N ASP A 109 0.88 22.97 23.45
CA ASP A 109 0.88 21.69 24.15
C ASP A 109 1.20 21.95 25.64
N PRO A 110 0.33 21.57 26.59
CA PRO A 110 0.51 21.83 28.02
C PRO A 110 1.81 21.27 28.61
N GLU A 111 2.44 20.29 27.94
CA GLU A 111 3.75 19.77 28.34
C GLU A 111 4.90 20.76 28.13
N PHE A 112 4.67 21.81 27.32
CA PHE A 112 5.67 22.81 26.95
C PHE A 112 5.22 24.21 27.39
N SER A 113 6.18 25.05 27.79
CA SER A 113 5.90 26.42 28.25
C SER A 113 5.66 27.42 27.12
N HIS A 114 5.93 27.03 25.88
CA HIS A 114 5.78 27.85 24.68
C HIS A 114 5.22 27.00 23.52
N PRO A 115 4.66 27.62 22.48
CA PRO A 115 4.22 26.91 21.29
C PRO A 115 5.37 26.12 20.65
N ILE A 116 5.06 24.91 20.19
CA ILE A 116 6.01 24.02 19.53
C ILE A 116 5.47 23.59 18.16
N HIS A 117 6.37 23.12 17.30
CA HIS A 117 6.05 22.53 16.01
C HIS A 117 6.23 21.02 16.05
N TYR A 118 5.17 20.30 15.70
CA TYR A 118 5.25 18.90 15.33
C TYR A 118 5.48 18.79 13.83
N ILE A 119 6.44 17.97 13.40
CA ILE A 119 6.79 17.81 11.98
C ILE A 119 6.87 16.34 11.60
N LYS A 120 6.37 16.02 10.39
CA LYS A 120 6.51 14.70 9.77
C LYS A 120 6.84 14.82 8.28
N GLY A 121 7.55 13.84 7.73
CA GLY A 121 7.90 13.88 6.30
C GLY A 121 8.87 12.81 5.85
N ALA A 122 9.44 13.02 4.67
CA ALA A 122 10.50 12.19 4.12
C ALA A 122 11.71 12.15 5.08
N PRO A 123 12.26 10.98 5.39
CA PRO A 123 13.35 10.86 6.37
C PRO A 123 14.55 11.77 6.12
N GLU A 124 14.98 11.92 4.86
CA GLU A 124 16.14 12.77 4.55
C GLU A 124 15.86 14.26 4.81
N ILE A 125 14.62 14.69 4.57
CA ILE A 125 14.21 16.08 4.78
C ILE A 125 14.07 16.39 6.26
N ILE A 126 13.49 15.47 7.04
CA ILE A 126 13.34 15.69 8.49
C ILE A 126 14.70 15.62 9.20
N LEU A 127 15.55 14.65 8.86
CA LEU A 127 16.89 14.55 9.45
C LEU A 127 17.74 15.80 9.19
N SER A 128 17.66 16.39 7.98
CA SER A 128 18.39 17.64 7.67
C SER A 128 17.85 18.87 8.42
N LYS A 129 16.63 18.80 8.98
CA LYS A 129 16.04 19.84 9.83
C LYS A 129 16.31 19.64 11.31
N CYS A 130 16.80 18.47 11.73
CA CYS A 130 17.03 18.16 13.14
C CYS A 130 18.47 18.50 13.54
N THR A 131 18.63 19.16 14.69
CA THR A 131 19.95 19.45 15.28
C THR A 131 20.29 18.49 16.41
N THR A 132 19.25 17.95 17.06
CA THR A 132 19.38 17.04 18.20
C THR A 132 18.44 15.85 18.05
N TYR A 133 18.68 14.80 18.84
CA TYR A 133 17.78 13.66 19.00
C TYR A 133 17.60 13.34 20.48
N MET A 134 16.47 12.73 20.81
CA MET A 134 16.15 12.36 22.20
C MET A 134 16.63 10.94 22.50
N ASN A 135 17.35 10.74 23.60
CA ASN A 135 17.73 9.42 24.10
C ASN A 135 17.73 9.41 25.63
N GLN A 136 16.97 8.49 26.24
CA GLN A 136 16.76 8.35 27.69
C GLN A 136 16.39 9.69 28.36
N ASN A 137 15.46 10.44 27.76
CA ASN A 137 15.05 11.79 28.17
C ASN A 137 16.15 12.87 28.15
N GLN A 138 17.31 12.60 27.55
CA GLN A 138 18.36 13.57 27.32
C GLN A 138 18.47 13.93 25.83
N LEU A 139 18.91 15.16 25.55
CA LEU A 139 19.11 15.65 24.19
C LEU A 139 20.57 15.50 23.80
N PHE A 140 20.81 14.85 22.67
CA PHE A 140 22.14 14.68 22.09
C PHE A 140 22.20 15.35 20.72
N SER A 141 23.32 15.99 20.41
CA SER A 141 23.54 16.56 19.09
C SER A 141 23.68 15.46 18.03
N ILE A 142 23.05 15.65 16.89
CA ILE A 142 23.17 14.74 15.75
C ILE A 142 24.58 14.87 15.16
N LYS A 143 25.30 13.74 15.09
CA LYS A 143 26.64 13.62 14.50
C LYS A 143 26.58 12.76 13.24
N ASP A 144 27.64 12.79 12.44
CA ASP A 144 27.71 12.01 11.19
C ASP A 144 27.51 10.51 11.39
N ASP A 145 28.01 9.94 12.49
CA ASP A 145 27.81 8.52 12.83
C ASP A 145 26.33 8.17 13.02
N PHE A 146 25.58 9.06 13.70
CA PHE A 146 24.14 8.89 13.88
C PHE A 146 23.40 8.95 12.53
N LEU A 147 23.76 9.91 11.67
CA LEU A 147 23.17 10.04 10.34
C LEU A 147 23.46 8.81 9.48
N PHE A 148 24.71 8.34 9.45
CA PHE A 148 25.10 7.15 8.68
C PHE A 148 24.28 5.92 9.09
N ARG A 149 24.14 5.71 10.40
CA ARG A 149 23.35 4.61 10.94
C ARG A 149 21.88 4.70 10.57
N PHE A 150 21.26 5.87 10.71
CA PHE A 150 19.84 6.06 10.36
C PHE A 150 19.60 5.93 8.86
N HIS A 151 20.49 6.44 8.01
CA HIS A 151 20.42 6.22 6.56
C HIS A 151 20.50 4.73 6.20
N SER A 152 21.36 3.96 6.87
CA SER A 152 21.43 2.51 6.71
C SER A 152 20.11 1.82 7.10
N LYS A 153 19.49 2.23 8.21
CA LYS A 153 18.18 1.71 8.65
C LYS A 153 17.05 2.07 7.69
N ILE A 154 16.98 3.31 7.21
CA ILE A 154 15.99 3.75 6.22
C ILE A 154 16.11 2.92 4.95
N SER A 155 17.34 2.70 4.47
CA SER A 155 17.60 1.84 3.30
C SER A 155 17.13 0.41 3.53
N ASN A 156 17.41 -0.17 4.70
CA ASN A 156 16.95 -1.51 5.07
C ASN A 156 15.40 -1.60 5.10
N PHE A 157 14.72 -0.68 5.78
CA PHE A 157 13.26 -0.67 5.84
C PHE A 157 12.61 -0.49 4.46
N SER A 158 13.17 0.41 3.64
CA SER A 158 12.74 0.59 2.25
C SER A 158 12.92 -0.70 1.44
N SER A 159 14.03 -1.41 1.61
CA SER A 159 14.29 -2.68 0.92
C SER A 159 13.31 -3.80 1.29
N ASN A 160 12.76 -3.75 2.52
CA ASN A 160 11.72 -4.67 2.98
C ASN A 160 10.31 -4.27 2.50
N GLY A 161 10.18 -3.16 1.77
CA GLY A 161 8.91 -2.69 1.22
C GLY A 161 8.14 -1.74 2.12
N PHE A 162 8.76 -1.23 3.19
CA PHE A 162 8.11 -0.26 4.07
C PHE A 162 8.24 1.16 3.53
N ARG A 163 7.12 1.88 3.49
CA ARG A 163 7.13 3.34 3.36
C ARG A 163 7.55 3.93 4.70
N THR A 164 8.69 4.60 4.74
CA THR A 164 9.24 5.16 5.98
C THR A 164 8.97 6.66 6.06
N LEU A 165 8.46 7.13 7.20
CA LEU A 165 8.34 8.55 7.55
C LEU A 165 9.21 8.85 8.77
N ALA A 166 9.80 10.03 8.81
CA ALA A 166 10.42 10.54 10.01
C ALA A 166 9.49 11.51 10.74
N VAL A 167 9.60 11.51 12.06
CA VAL A 167 8.88 12.43 12.94
C VAL A 167 9.86 13.15 13.86
N ALA A 168 9.57 14.42 14.11
CA ALA A 168 10.32 15.26 15.01
C ALA A 168 9.40 16.32 15.63
N TYR A 169 9.90 16.99 16.66
CA TYR A 169 9.24 18.17 17.22
C TYR A 169 10.29 19.19 17.64
N GLY A 170 9.95 20.47 17.67
CA GLY A 170 10.91 21.51 18.03
C GLY A 170 10.29 22.89 18.05
N ASP A 171 11.15 23.90 18.16
CA ASP A 171 10.72 25.30 18.14
C ASP A 171 10.69 25.87 16.71
N SER A 172 9.94 26.95 16.57
CA SER A 172 9.78 27.82 15.41
C SER A 172 11.11 28.33 14.82
N SER A 173 12.19 28.33 15.61
CA SER A 173 13.56 28.67 15.16
C SER A 173 14.19 27.64 14.24
N GLY A 174 13.60 26.44 14.08
CA GLY A 174 14.09 25.39 13.20
C GLY A 174 15.00 24.36 13.87
N ASP A 175 15.16 24.42 15.20
CA ASP A 175 15.89 23.43 15.98
C ASP A 175 14.96 22.25 16.33
N TYR A 176 14.82 21.32 15.39
CA TYR A 176 14.01 20.13 15.62
C TYR A 176 14.79 19.04 16.37
N ILE A 177 14.08 18.36 17.28
CA ILE A 177 14.51 17.17 17.99
C ILE A 177 13.96 15.96 17.24
N PHE A 178 14.86 15.16 16.67
CA PHE A 178 14.51 13.92 16.01
C PHE A 178 14.01 12.88 17.02
N LEU A 179 12.85 12.29 16.74
CA LEU A 179 12.20 11.30 17.59
C LEU A 179 12.36 9.88 17.07
N GLY A 180 12.25 9.69 15.76
CA GLY A 180 12.28 8.36 15.17
C GLY A 180 11.64 8.25 13.80
N LEU A 181 11.53 7.01 13.37
CA LEU A 181 10.93 6.60 12.11
C LEU A 181 9.64 5.82 12.38
N VAL A 182 8.65 6.04 11.53
CA VAL A 182 7.40 5.30 11.48
C VAL A 182 7.33 4.59 10.14
N MET A 183 7.17 3.28 10.18
CA MET A 183 7.13 2.42 8.99
C MET A 183 5.69 2.06 8.70
N LEU A 184 5.25 2.41 7.49
CA LEU A 184 3.95 2.09 6.95
C LEU A 184 4.08 1.00 5.89
N ALA A 185 3.12 0.10 5.87
CA ALA A 185 2.97 -0.88 4.80
C ALA A 185 1.53 -0.88 4.30
N ASP A 186 1.32 -1.25 3.04
CA ASP A 186 0.01 -1.71 2.64
C ASP A 186 -0.15 -3.17 3.08
N PRO A 187 -1.17 -3.49 3.90
CA PRO A 187 -1.36 -4.84 4.40
C PRO A 187 -1.61 -5.79 3.23
N ILE A 188 -0.76 -6.80 3.10
CA ILE A 188 -1.00 -7.91 2.17
C ILE A 188 -2.11 -8.76 2.78
N ARG A 189 -3.18 -9.00 2.02
CA ARG A 189 -4.29 -9.85 2.50
C ARG A 189 -3.77 -11.27 2.79
N PRO A 190 -4.05 -11.86 3.97
CA PRO A 190 -3.46 -13.14 4.36
C PRO A 190 -3.92 -14.32 3.48
N ASP A 191 -5.08 -14.20 2.83
CA ASP A 191 -5.63 -15.21 1.93
C ASP A 191 -5.13 -15.11 0.49
N ILE A 192 -4.31 -14.09 0.17
CA ILE A 192 -3.92 -13.81 -1.21
C ILE A 192 -3.04 -14.91 -1.80
N ALA A 193 -2.07 -15.43 -1.05
CA ALA A 193 -1.16 -16.48 -1.53
C ALA A 193 -1.94 -17.74 -1.91
N LYS A 194 -2.90 -18.13 -1.07
CA LYS A 194 -3.79 -19.27 -1.32
C LYS A 194 -4.71 -19.02 -2.51
N THR A 195 -5.16 -17.78 -2.69
CA THR A 195 -6.00 -17.36 -3.80
C THR A 195 -5.25 -17.40 -5.14
N LEU A 196 -4.00 -16.91 -5.18
CA LEU A 196 -3.13 -16.99 -6.37
C LEU A 196 -2.82 -18.45 -6.72
N ALA A 197 -2.51 -19.28 -5.72
CA ALA A 197 -2.31 -20.72 -5.94
C ALA A 197 -3.55 -21.40 -6.55
N ASN A 198 -4.76 -21.03 -6.09
CA ASN A 198 -6.01 -21.53 -6.66
C ASN A 198 -6.20 -21.08 -8.12
N PHE A 199 -5.90 -19.83 -8.46
CA PHE A 199 -5.92 -19.39 -9.86
C PHE A 199 -4.96 -20.19 -10.73
N ARG A 200 -3.74 -20.44 -10.26
CA ARG A 200 -2.76 -21.30 -10.97
C ARG A 200 -3.29 -22.71 -11.18
N SER A 201 -3.93 -23.31 -10.17
CA SER A 201 -4.56 -24.64 -10.30
C SER A 201 -5.68 -24.68 -11.34
N LEU A 202 -6.30 -23.52 -11.61
CA LEU A 202 -7.30 -23.35 -12.67
C LEU A 202 -6.67 -22.94 -14.02
N GLY A 203 -5.34 -22.93 -14.15
CA GLY A 203 -4.64 -22.54 -15.37
C GLY A 203 -4.72 -21.04 -15.68
N VAL A 204 -4.93 -20.21 -14.65
CA VAL A 204 -4.90 -18.74 -14.76
C VAL A 204 -3.55 -18.25 -14.24
N GLU A 205 -2.77 -17.59 -15.10
CA GLU A 205 -1.53 -16.94 -14.70
C GLU A 205 -1.81 -15.52 -14.18
N CYS A 206 -1.24 -15.18 -13.03
CA CYS A 206 -1.37 -13.85 -12.44
C CYS A 206 -0.06 -13.05 -12.64
N LYS A 207 -0.19 -11.78 -13.00
CA LYS A 207 0.94 -10.84 -13.13
C LYS A 207 0.65 -9.59 -12.28
N ILE A 208 1.65 -9.08 -11.54
CA ILE A 208 1.53 -7.84 -10.74
C ILE A 208 2.02 -6.65 -11.53
N LEU A 209 1.23 -5.58 -11.54
CA LEU A 209 1.50 -4.32 -12.23
C LEU A 209 1.47 -3.18 -11.21
N THR A 210 2.63 -2.66 -10.79
CA THR A 210 2.74 -1.60 -9.76
C THR A 210 3.60 -0.41 -10.20
N GLY A 211 3.27 0.78 -9.67
CA GLY A 211 4.09 1.99 -9.78
C GLY A 211 5.24 2.06 -8.76
N ASP A 212 5.31 1.11 -7.83
CA ASP A 212 6.29 1.11 -6.73
C ASP A 212 7.74 0.84 -7.21
N SER A 213 8.69 1.02 -6.29
CA SER A 213 10.09 0.64 -6.49
C SER A 213 10.26 -0.87 -6.69
N LYS A 214 11.42 -1.25 -7.24
CA LYS A 214 11.75 -2.66 -7.50
C LYS A 214 11.75 -3.47 -6.21
N GLU A 215 12.32 -2.92 -5.16
CA GLU A 215 12.53 -3.59 -3.87
C GLU A 215 11.19 -3.92 -3.22
N THR A 216 10.30 -2.92 -3.10
CA THR A 216 8.93 -3.10 -2.57
C THR A 216 8.14 -4.08 -3.42
N ALA A 217 8.17 -3.91 -4.75
CA ALA A 217 7.43 -4.76 -5.67
C ALA A 217 7.86 -6.23 -5.59
N CYS A 218 9.18 -6.49 -5.51
CA CYS A 218 9.74 -7.83 -5.36
C CYS A 218 9.40 -8.43 -3.98
N SER A 219 9.50 -7.65 -2.90
CA SER A 219 9.14 -8.08 -1.54
C SER A 219 7.68 -8.54 -1.47
N VAL A 220 6.76 -7.76 -2.04
CA VAL A 220 5.33 -8.12 -2.14
C VAL A 220 5.14 -9.37 -2.99
N ALA A 221 5.73 -9.43 -4.18
CA ALA A 221 5.59 -10.56 -5.10
C ALA A 221 6.11 -11.89 -4.52
N GLN A 222 7.20 -11.83 -3.74
CA GLN A 222 7.74 -12.99 -3.02
C GLN A 222 6.83 -13.40 -1.85
N SER A 223 6.34 -12.42 -1.09
CA SER A 223 5.44 -12.67 0.05
C SER A 223 4.12 -13.34 -0.36
N VAL A 224 3.58 -13.00 -1.54
CA VAL A 224 2.35 -13.62 -2.06
C VAL A 224 2.61 -14.89 -2.87
N VAL A 225 3.88 -15.28 -3.05
CA VAL A 225 4.30 -16.45 -3.84
C VAL A 225 3.64 -16.44 -5.23
N ILE A 226 3.85 -15.37 -6.01
CA ILE A 226 3.18 -15.22 -7.32
C ILE A 226 3.55 -16.31 -8.33
N THR A 227 4.76 -16.87 -8.22
CA THR A 227 5.25 -17.98 -9.04
C THR A 227 6.00 -18.99 -8.18
N ASP A 228 6.00 -20.26 -8.60
CA ASP A 228 6.81 -21.32 -7.96
C ASP A 228 8.25 -21.34 -8.51
N PHE A 229 8.53 -20.53 -9.54
CA PHE A 229 9.82 -20.42 -10.22
C PHE A 229 10.54 -19.09 -9.86
N LEU A 230 11.70 -18.86 -10.50
CA LEU A 230 12.41 -17.60 -10.35
C LEU A 230 11.53 -16.41 -10.78
N LEU A 231 11.34 -15.45 -9.88
CA LEU A 231 10.58 -14.24 -10.14
C LEU A 231 11.24 -13.39 -11.22
N LYS A 232 10.61 -13.29 -12.39
CA LYS A 232 11.01 -12.38 -13.47
C LYS A 232 10.31 -11.03 -13.30
N SER A 233 11.09 -10.00 -12.99
CA SER A 233 10.61 -8.61 -12.84
C SER A 233 11.13 -7.71 -13.97
N VAL A 234 10.29 -6.81 -14.49
CA VAL A 234 10.66 -5.86 -15.55
C VAL A 234 10.27 -4.43 -15.14
N SER A 235 11.14 -3.45 -15.36
CA SER A 235 10.81 -2.03 -15.09
C SER A 235 10.00 -1.40 -16.23
N GLY A 236 9.24 -0.35 -15.92
CA GLY A 236 8.61 0.48 -16.94
C GLY A 236 9.60 1.08 -17.93
N ASP A 237 10.79 1.49 -17.47
CA ASP A 237 11.85 2.01 -18.34
C ASP A 237 12.35 0.96 -19.34
N GLN A 238 12.56 -0.28 -18.88
CA GLN A 238 12.96 -1.40 -19.73
C GLN A 238 11.91 -1.65 -20.82
N LEU A 239 10.62 -1.66 -20.47
CA LEU A 239 9.54 -1.83 -21.44
C LEU A 239 9.52 -0.73 -22.51
N ARG A 240 9.74 0.53 -22.12
CA ARG A 240 9.72 1.68 -23.05
C ARG A 240 10.96 1.73 -23.95
N SER A 241 12.10 1.26 -23.45
CA SER A 241 13.36 1.21 -24.20
C SER A 241 13.46 0.03 -25.18
N ALA A 242 12.68 -1.03 -24.96
CA ALA A 242 12.73 -2.26 -25.74
C ALA A 242 12.10 -2.10 -27.13
N SER A 243 12.61 -2.86 -28.11
CA SER A 243 11.92 -3.00 -29.39
C SER A 243 10.58 -3.73 -29.20
N LYS A 244 9.66 -3.60 -30.16
CA LYS A 244 8.32 -4.18 -30.03
C LYS A 244 8.31 -5.70 -29.85
N LEU A 245 9.25 -6.41 -30.48
CA LEU A 245 9.40 -7.86 -30.36
C LEU A 245 9.94 -8.25 -28.98
N GLU A 246 10.97 -7.56 -28.52
CA GLU A 246 11.56 -7.78 -27.18
C GLU A 246 10.57 -7.45 -26.07
N MET A 247 9.86 -6.32 -26.18
CA MET A 247 8.82 -5.92 -25.26
C MET A 247 7.73 -7.00 -25.13
N ASN A 248 7.27 -7.56 -26.26
CA ASN A 248 6.28 -8.64 -26.25
C ASN A 248 6.79 -9.89 -25.53
N LYS A 249 8.05 -10.27 -25.76
CA LYS A 249 8.69 -11.40 -25.08
C LYS A 249 8.84 -11.14 -23.57
N MET A 250 9.32 -9.96 -23.19
CA MET A 250 9.42 -9.54 -21.80
C MET A 250 8.07 -9.59 -21.09
N ILE A 251 7.01 -9.09 -21.74
CA ILE A 251 5.66 -9.09 -21.18
C ILE A 251 5.12 -10.51 -20.96
N SER A 252 5.39 -11.42 -21.89
CA SER A 252 4.96 -12.82 -21.80
C SER A 252 5.63 -13.52 -20.61
N GLU A 253 6.94 -13.36 -20.46
CA GLU A 253 7.74 -14.08 -19.45
C GLU A 253 7.72 -13.43 -18.05
N ALA A 254 7.44 -12.13 -17.94
CA ALA A 254 7.49 -11.43 -16.66
C ALA A 254 6.27 -11.72 -15.78
N HIS A 255 6.50 -11.80 -14.47
CA HIS A 255 5.45 -11.93 -13.46
C HIS A 255 5.19 -10.62 -12.73
N LEU A 256 6.17 -9.72 -12.70
CA LEU A 256 6.13 -8.47 -11.96
C LEU A 256 6.59 -7.30 -12.84
N PHE A 257 5.80 -6.23 -12.87
CA PHE A 257 6.18 -4.96 -13.47
C PHE A 257 6.17 -3.86 -12.42
N TYR A 258 7.25 -3.08 -12.35
CA TYR A 258 7.45 -2.02 -11.35
C TYR A 258 7.79 -0.68 -12.02
N ARG A 259 7.53 0.44 -11.32
CA ARG A 259 7.64 1.81 -11.87
C ARG A 259 6.95 1.99 -13.22
N ILE A 260 5.80 1.35 -13.41
CA ILE A 260 5.03 1.47 -14.65
C ILE A 260 4.05 2.64 -14.59
N THR A 261 3.84 3.29 -15.73
CA THR A 261 2.86 4.36 -15.91
C THR A 261 1.48 3.79 -16.28
N PRO A 262 0.40 4.58 -16.20
CA PRO A 262 -0.92 4.15 -16.68
C PRO A 262 -0.90 3.71 -18.16
N VAL A 263 -0.08 4.35 -18.99
CA VAL A 263 0.09 4.00 -20.41
C VAL A 263 0.75 2.64 -20.57
N ASP A 264 1.74 2.31 -19.73
CA ASP A 264 2.40 1.01 -19.77
C ASP A 264 1.43 -0.12 -19.41
N LYS A 265 0.52 0.09 -18.44
CA LYS A 265 -0.51 -0.90 -18.09
C LYS A 265 -1.36 -1.27 -19.31
N ILE A 266 -1.80 -0.27 -20.06
CA ILE A 266 -2.59 -0.46 -21.30
C ILE A 266 -1.77 -1.25 -22.34
N ASN A 267 -0.49 -0.90 -22.51
CA ASN A 267 0.39 -1.57 -23.48
C ASN A 267 0.64 -3.04 -23.13
N ILE A 268 0.83 -3.34 -21.84
CA ILE A 268 0.97 -4.71 -21.31
C ILE A 268 -0.28 -5.52 -21.64
N VAL A 269 -1.47 -5.01 -21.30
CA VAL A 269 -2.75 -5.68 -21.58
C VAL A 269 -2.92 -5.91 -23.08
N LYS A 270 -2.71 -4.88 -23.91
CA LYS A 270 -2.83 -5.00 -25.38
C LYS A 270 -1.83 -6.00 -25.97
N SER A 271 -0.61 -6.07 -25.45
CA SER A 271 0.40 -7.04 -25.90
C SER A 271 -0.05 -8.47 -25.59
N LEU A 272 -0.46 -8.77 -24.36
CA LEU A 272 -0.96 -10.09 -23.97
C LEU A 272 -2.17 -10.51 -24.81
N ARG A 273 -3.10 -9.58 -25.06
CA ARG A 273 -4.26 -9.84 -25.94
C ARG A 273 -3.81 -10.19 -27.37
N LYS A 274 -2.87 -9.45 -27.94
CA LYS A 274 -2.33 -9.72 -29.30
C LYS A 274 -1.60 -11.06 -29.40
N GLN A 275 -1.06 -11.55 -28.30
CA GLN A 275 -0.42 -12.87 -28.22
C GLN A 275 -1.44 -14.01 -28.06
N GLY A 276 -2.74 -13.71 -28.02
CA GLY A 276 -3.81 -14.72 -27.94
C GLY A 276 -4.27 -15.06 -26.52
N HIS A 277 -3.77 -14.37 -25.50
CA HIS A 277 -4.24 -14.57 -24.13
C HIS A 277 -5.61 -13.89 -23.90
N VAL A 278 -6.50 -14.57 -23.19
CA VAL A 278 -7.67 -13.94 -22.56
C VAL A 278 -7.18 -13.25 -21.29
N VAL A 279 -7.45 -11.96 -21.15
CA VAL A 279 -6.83 -11.10 -20.13
C VAL A 279 -7.94 -10.48 -19.30
N ALA A 280 -7.92 -10.76 -18.00
CA ALA A 280 -8.67 -10.02 -17.01
C ALA A 280 -7.74 -9.01 -16.32
N MET A 281 -8.19 -7.78 -16.13
CA MET A 281 -7.41 -6.77 -15.40
C MET A 281 -8.21 -6.31 -14.18
N ALA A 282 -7.59 -6.40 -13.00
CA ALA A 282 -8.14 -5.86 -11.76
C ALA A 282 -7.46 -4.55 -11.38
N GLY A 283 -8.23 -3.58 -10.90
CA GLY A 283 -7.71 -2.28 -10.42
C GLY A 283 -8.75 -1.46 -9.66
N ASP A 284 -8.29 -0.45 -8.96
CA ASP A 284 -9.10 0.39 -8.05
C ASP A 284 -8.90 1.90 -8.29
N GLY A 285 -7.70 2.31 -8.73
CA GLY A 285 -7.38 3.71 -8.99
C GLY A 285 -7.89 4.23 -10.33
N VAL A 286 -8.18 5.54 -10.40
CA VAL A 286 -8.62 6.23 -11.64
C VAL A 286 -7.69 5.95 -12.84
N ASN A 287 -6.41 5.77 -12.55
CA ASN A 287 -5.37 5.44 -13.53
C ASN A 287 -5.56 4.07 -14.21
N ASP A 288 -6.29 3.16 -13.60
CA ASP A 288 -6.53 1.80 -14.10
C ASP A 288 -7.75 1.72 -15.02
N ALA A 289 -8.67 2.68 -14.95
CA ALA A 289 -9.95 2.65 -15.69
C ALA A 289 -9.78 2.39 -17.20
N ILE A 290 -8.78 3.01 -17.83
CA ILE A 290 -8.51 2.82 -19.27
C ILE A 290 -7.94 1.42 -19.53
N ALA A 291 -7.09 0.92 -18.63
CA ALA A 291 -6.49 -0.40 -18.76
C ALA A 291 -7.51 -1.53 -18.50
N LEU A 292 -8.47 -1.32 -17.60
CA LEU A 292 -9.64 -2.19 -17.41
C LEU A 292 -10.42 -2.34 -18.72
N ARG A 293 -10.80 -1.23 -19.36
CA ARG A 293 -11.48 -1.25 -20.67
C ARG A 293 -10.66 -1.88 -21.79
N ALA A 294 -9.34 -1.84 -21.70
CA ALA A 294 -8.46 -2.46 -22.68
C ALA A 294 -8.37 -3.99 -22.52
N ALA A 295 -8.79 -4.55 -21.37
CA ALA A 295 -8.80 -5.99 -21.11
C ALA A 295 -9.96 -6.68 -21.83
N HIS A 296 -10.01 -8.02 -21.76
CA HIS A 296 -11.21 -8.76 -22.17
C HIS A 296 -12.27 -8.73 -21.07
N VAL A 297 -11.84 -8.64 -19.81
CA VAL A 297 -12.70 -8.47 -18.63
C VAL A 297 -12.02 -7.47 -17.68
N GLY A 298 -12.61 -6.29 -17.51
CA GLY A 298 -12.21 -5.31 -16.50
C GLY A 298 -12.87 -5.62 -15.16
N ILE A 299 -12.10 -5.63 -14.08
CA ILE A 299 -12.55 -5.97 -12.72
C ILE A 299 -12.23 -4.80 -11.79
N SER A 300 -13.24 -4.25 -11.12
CA SER A 300 -13.06 -3.20 -10.13
C SER A 300 -13.36 -3.68 -8.72
N MET A 301 -12.65 -3.10 -7.74
CA MET A 301 -12.99 -3.24 -6.32
C MET A 301 -14.28 -2.43 -6.03
N GLY A 302 -15.12 -2.90 -5.14
CA GLY A 302 -16.40 -2.29 -4.79
C GLY A 302 -16.28 -1.13 -3.80
N LYS A 303 -15.57 -1.30 -2.68
CA LYS A 303 -15.56 -0.27 -1.62
C LYS A 303 -14.49 0.78 -1.86
N PHE A 304 -13.26 0.35 -2.15
CA PHE A 304 -12.11 1.25 -2.24
C PHE A 304 -11.85 1.83 -3.63
N ALA A 305 -12.50 1.32 -4.70
CA ALA A 305 -12.26 1.84 -6.03
C ALA A 305 -12.92 3.20 -6.27
N SER A 306 -12.28 4.00 -7.12
CA SER A 306 -12.86 5.21 -7.68
C SER A 306 -14.09 4.91 -8.55
N ASP A 307 -15.04 5.83 -8.61
CA ASP A 307 -16.26 5.66 -9.43
C ASP A 307 -15.94 5.49 -10.92
N ALA A 308 -14.92 6.21 -11.41
CA ALA A 308 -14.39 6.04 -12.76
C ALA A 308 -13.91 4.60 -13.05
N CYS A 309 -13.37 3.90 -12.04
CA CYS A 309 -12.97 2.50 -12.16
C CYS A 309 -14.17 1.56 -12.20
N LYS A 310 -15.18 1.80 -11.35
CA LYS A 310 -16.40 0.99 -11.30
C LYS A 310 -17.19 1.08 -12.61
N GLU A 311 -17.30 2.27 -13.18
CA GLU A 311 -17.94 2.49 -14.49
C GLU A 311 -17.16 1.90 -15.67
N ALA A 312 -15.85 1.74 -15.52
CA ALA A 312 -14.98 1.18 -16.55
C ALA A 312 -14.91 -0.36 -16.50
N ALA A 313 -15.40 -0.99 -15.44
CA ALA A 313 -15.31 -2.43 -15.22
C ALA A 313 -16.53 -3.19 -15.74
N ASP A 314 -16.29 -4.42 -16.20
CA ASP A 314 -17.35 -5.38 -16.54
C ASP A 314 -17.86 -6.11 -15.29
N VAL A 315 -17.01 -6.24 -14.27
CA VAL A 315 -17.32 -6.91 -13.00
C VAL A 315 -16.88 -6.04 -11.82
N VAL A 316 -17.75 -5.87 -10.83
CA VAL A 316 -17.45 -5.14 -9.59
C VAL A 316 -17.51 -6.09 -8.40
N LEU A 317 -16.41 -6.17 -7.64
CA LEU A 317 -16.29 -7.00 -6.44
C LEU A 317 -16.80 -6.25 -5.21
N THR A 318 -18.04 -6.48 -4.80
CA THR A 318 -18.68 -5.76 -3.69
C THR A 318 -17.99 -5.94 -2.33
N ASP A 319 -17.22 -7.02 -2.15
CA ASP A 319 -16.47 -7.37 -0.95
C ASP A 319 -14.96 -7.07 -1.03
N ASP A 320 -14.49 -6.51 -2.16
CA ASP A 320 -13.07 -6.30 -2.49
C ASP A 320 -12.20 -7.56 -2.38
N ASN A 321 -12.80 -8.75 -2.49
CA ASN A 321 -12.08 -10.01 -2.39
C ASN A 321 -11.99 -10.72 -3.75
N ILE A 322 -10.77 -10.75 -4.31
CA ILE A 322 -10.50 -11.44 -5.57
C ILE A 322 -10.72 -12.96 -5.49
N LYS A 323 -10.81 -13.54 -4.28
CA LYS A 323 -11.18 -14.95 -4.08
C LYS A 323 -12.53 -15.27 -4.70
N SER A 324 -13.46 -14.33 -4.71
CA SER A 324 -14.80 -14.48 -5.32
C SER A 324 -14.71 -14.79 -6.82
N LEU A 325 -13.66 -14.31 -7.49
CA LEU A 325 -13.42 -14.63 -8.90
C LEU A 325 -13.00 -16.09 -9.13
N ILE A 326 -12.47 -16.81 -8.13
CA ILE A 326 -12.16 -18.25 -8.28
C ILE A 326 -13.44 -19.00 -8.63
N TRP A 327 -14.53 -18.69 -7.94
CA TRP A 327 -15.83 -19.29 -8.22
C TRP A 327 -16.31 -18.89 -9.63
N ALA A 328 -16.22 -17.61 -9.98
CA ALA A 328 -16.61 -17.14 -11.32
C ALA A 328 -15.84 -17.83 -12.46
N VAL A 329 -14.52 -18.06 -12.30
CA VAL A 329 -13.70 -18.78 -13.28
C VAL A 329 -14.12 -20.25 -13.39
N ARG A 330 -14.39 -20.93 -12.27
CA ARG A 330 -14.86 -22.32 -12.27
C ARG A 330 -16.23 -22.46 -12.93
N GLU A 331 -17.15 -21.59 -12.58
CA GLU A 331 -18.50 -21.60 -13.10
C GLU A 331 -18.49 -21.27 -14.60
N GLY A 332 -17.74 -20.25 -15.02
CA GLY A 332 -17.57 -19.90 -16.44
C GLY A 332 -17.04 -21.07 -17.29
N LYS A 333 -16.05 -21.82 -16.78
CA LYS A 333 -15.55 -23.03 -17.47
C LYS A 333 -16.61 -24.14 -17.55
N THR A 334 -17.42 -24.30 -16.51
CA THR A 334 -18.49 -25.30 -16.46
C THR A 334 -19.59 -24.96 -17.46
N ILE A 335 -20.05 -23.71 -17.46
CA ILE A 335 -21.05 -23.20 -18.41
C ILE A 335 -20.54 -23.36 -19.85
N PHE A 336 -19.29 -22.98 -20.12
CA PHE A 336 -18.72 -23.11 -21.47
C PHE A 336 -18.69 -24.58 -21.94
N LYS A 337 -18.28 -25.51 -21.07
CA LYS A 337 -18.30 -26.95 -21.37
C LYS A 337 -19.73 -27.45 -21.65
N ASN A 338 -20.72 -26.98 -20.90
CA ASN A 338 -22.12 -27.33 -21.11
C ASN A 338 -22.65 -26.81 -22.44
N ILE A 339 -22.31 -25.57 -22.81
CA ILE A 339 -22.64 -25.00 -24.12
C ILE A 339 -22.01 -25.83 -25.24
N GLN A 340 -20.72 -26.17 -25.13
CA GLN A 340 -20.05 -27.01 -26.13
C GLN A 340 -20.73 -28.39 -26.28
N ASN A 341 -21.10 -29.01 -25.17
CA ASN A 341 -21.79 -30.30 -25.20
C ASN A 341 -23.19 -30.18 -25.83
N PHE A 342 -23.93 -29.14 -25.49
CA PHE A 342 -25.24 -28.87 -26.08
C PHE A 342 -25.15 -28.62 -27.59
N VAL A 343 -24.22 -27.77 -28.03
CA VAL A 343 -24.00 -27.49 -29.46
C VAL A 343 -23.59 -28.75 -30.21
N ARG A 344 -22.68 -29.56 -29.65
CA ARG A 344 -22.30 -30.86 -30.25
C ARG A 344 -23.49 -31.81 -30.37
N PHE A 345 -24.32 -31.88 -29.34
CA PHE A 345 -25.53 -32.71 -29.34
C PHE A 345 -26.52 -32.26 -30.43
N GLN A 346 -26.76 -30.95 -30.56
CA GLN A 346 -27.65 -30.41 -31.59
C GLN A 346 -27.12 -30.68 -33.00
N ILE A 347 -25.84 -30.40 -33.26
CA ILE A 347 -25.22 -30.68 -34.56
C ILE A 347 -25.30 -32.18 -34.88
N SER A 348 -25.00 -33.06 -33.91
CA SER A 348 -25.12 -34.51 -34.10
C SER A 348 -26.54 -34.93 -34.46
N SER A 349 -27.54 -34.37 -33.78
CA SER A 349 -28.95 -34.67 -34.04
C SER A 349 -29.39 -34.22 -35.43
N TYR A 350 -28.95 -33.03 -35.88
CA TYR A 350 -29.20 -32.54 -37.24
C TYR A 350 -28.54 -33.41 -38.31
N CYS A 351 -27.27 -33.81 -38.13
CA CYS A 351 -26.58 -34.69 -39.07
C CYS A 351 -27.28 -36.05 -39.19
N PHE A 352 -27.70 -36.63 -38.06
CA PHE A 352 -28.39 -37.92 -38.05
C PHE A 352 -29.77 -37.85 -38.72
N GLY A 353 -30.52 -36.77 -38.47
CA GLY A 353 -31.78 -36.51 -39.15
C GLY A 353 -31.62 -36.41 -40.66
N PHE A 354 -30.55 -35.75 -41.14
CA PHE A 354 -30.29 -35.59 -42.58
C PHE A 354 -29.87 -36.89 -43.28
N THR A 355 -29.22 -37.83 -42.57
CA THR A 355 -28.87 -39.15 -43.13
C THR A 355 -30.04 -40.12 -43.21
N LEU A 356 -31.12 -39.86 -42.47
CA LEU A 356 -32.32 -40.71 -42.43
C LEU A 356 -33.44 -40.24 -43.38
N SER A 357 -33.30 -39.06 -43.96
CA SER A 357 -34.21 -38.44 -44.94
C SER A 357 -33.65 -38.56 -46.36
#